data_AF-A0A3M1PIB3-F1
#
_entry.id   AF-A0A3M1PIB3-F1
#
_cell.length_a   1.000
_cell.length_b   1.000
_cell.length_c   1.000
_cell.angle_alpha   90.00
_cell.angle_beta   90.00
_cell.angle_gamma   90.00
#
_symmetry.space_group_name_H-M   'P 1'
#
loop_
_entity.id
_entity.type
_entity.pdbx_description
1 polymer ?
#
loop_
_entity_poly.entity_id
_entity_poly.type
_entity_poly.pdbx_seq_one_letter_code
_entity_poly.pdbx_strand_id
1 'polypeptide(L)'
;MRLSLARTRIAAFLGASLLLVLSGWVYLEVQGLGFPDGFLTELDHAKKLLASLFLCVSLPIALWLGWLGWVAPHQPIGDRLQRTAGAYGAFLLGLAGIYAYLRQTLLGGGGS
;
A
#
# COMPACT_ATOMS: atom_id res chain seq x y z
N MET A 1 11.14 -30.07 7.10
CA MET A 1 11.46 -28.67 7.49
C MET A 1 11.83 -27.74 6.32
N ARG A 2 12.67 -28.14 5.34
CA ARG A 2 13.11 -27.27 4.21
C ARG A 2 11.99 -26.70 3.32
N LEU A 3 10.87 -27.40 3.16
CA LEU A 3 9.70 -26.94 2.39
C LEU A 3 9.04 -25.67 2.97
N SER A 4 9.07 -25.49 4.30
CA SER A 4 8.47 -24.30 4.94
C SER A 4 9.27 -23.02 4.66
N LEU A 5 10.60 -23.11 4.72
CA LEU A 5 11.55 -22.02 4.45
C LEU A 5 11.47 -21.53 3.00
N ALA A 6 11.35 -22.46 2.05
CA ALA A 6 11.17 -22.12 0.64
C ALA A 6 9.84 -21.37 0.40
N ARG A 7 8.75 -21.81 1.05
CA ARG A 7 7.43 -21.17 0.95
C ARG A 7 7.44 -19.74 1.50
N THR A 8 8.07 -19.50 2.65
CA THR A 8 8.15 -18.16 3.25
C THR A 8 8.98 -17.20 2.41
N ARG A 9 10.03 -17.69 1.74
CA ARG A 9 10.86 -16.90 0.83
C ARG A 9 10.09 -16.49 -0.42
N ILE A 10 9.40 -17.44 -1.06
CA ILE A 10 8.58 -17.16 -2.24
C ILE A 10 7.46 -16.17 -1.87
N ALA A 11 6.82 -16.32 -0.71
CA ALA A 11 5.81 -15.39 -0.23
C ALA A 11 6.37 -13.98 0.00
N ALA A 12 7.59 -13.84 0.55
CA ALA A 12 8.24 -12.55 0.74
C ALA A 12 8.52 -11.84 -0.59
N PHE A 13 9.09 -12.55 -1.57
CA PHE A 13 9.37 -12.00 -2.89
C PHE A 13 8.09 -11.64 -3.65
N LEU A 14 7.08 -12.52 -3.65
CA LEU A 14 5.79 -12.22 -4.27
C LEU A 14 5.11 -11.02 -3.61
N GLY A 15 5.17 -10.92 -2.28
CA GLY A 15 4.64 -9.77 -1.54
C GLY A 15 5.33 -8.46 -1.93
N ALA A 16 6.67 -8.46 -1.98
CA ALA A 16 7.45 -7.30 -2.39
C ALA A 16 7.15 -6.89 -3.85
N SER A 17 7.10 -7.85 -4.78
CA SER A 17 6.79 -7.60 -6.18
C SER A 17 5.38 -7.05 -6.37
N LEU A 18 4.38 -7.63 -5.70
CA LEU A 18 2.99 -7.15 -5.75
C LEU A 18 2.89 -5.71 -5.24
N LEU A 19 3.54 -5.41 -4.12
CA LEU A 19 3.59 -4.07 -3.53
C LEU A 19 4.24 -3.05 -4.47
N LEU A 20 5.32 -3.41 -5.16
CA LEU A 20 5.97 -2.54 -6.14
C LEU A 20 5.06 -2.28 -7.34
N VAL A 21 4.37 -3.30 -7.86
CA VAL A 21 3.42 -3.14 -8.97
C VAL A 21 2.26 -2.24 -8.56
N LEU A 22 1.67 -2.47 -7.38
CA LEU A 22 0.59 -1.63 -6.85
C LEU A 22 1.05 -0.19 -6.60
N SER A 23 2.26 0.00 -6.07
CA SER A 23 2.85 1.32 -5.89
C SER A 23 3.07 2.02 -7.24
N GLY A 24 3.63 1.32 -8.22
CA GLY A 24 3.80 1.84 -9.58
C GLY A 24 2.48 2.24 -10.23
N TRP A 25 1.46 1.40 -10.09
CA TRP A 25 0.11 1.69 -10.60
C TRP A 25 -0.47 2.95 -9.97
N VAL A 26 -0.45 3.05 -8.63
CA VAL A 26 -0.96 4.22 -7.90
C VAL A 26 -0.17 5.47 -8.27
N TYR A 27 1.14 5.38 -8.46
CA TYR A 27 1.97 6.49 -8.90
C TYR A 27 1.58 6.99 -10.30
N LEU A 28 1.35 6.08 -11.25
CA LEU A 28 0.88 6.43 -12.59
C LEU A 28 -0.51 7.06 -12.56
N GLU A 29 -1.42 6.55 -11.74
CA GLU A 29 -2.76 7.12 -11.54
C GLU A 29 -2.68 8.55 -11.00
N VAL A 30 -1.82 8.80 -10.00
CA VAL A 30 -1.60 10.14 -9.42
C VAL A 30 -1.00 11.12 -10.43
N GLN A 31 -0.07 10.67 -11.29
CA GLN A 31 0.49 11.50 -12.35
C GLN A 31 -0.47 11.71 -13.53
N GLY A 32 -1.33 10.72 -13.81
CA GLY A 32 -2.36 10.78 -14.84
C GLY A 32 -3.53 11.72 -14.49
N LEU A 33 -3.72 12.03 -13.21
CA LEU A 33 -4.63 13.08 -12.71
C LEU A 33 -4.03 14.48 -12.95
N GLY A 34 -3.72 14.79 -14.21
CA GLY A 34 -3.47 16.14 -14.69
C GLY A 34 -4.78 16.74 -15.20
N PHE A 35 -5.55 17.42 -14.36
CA PHE A 35 -6.65 18.26 -14.83
C PHE A 35 -6.65 19.65 -14.19
N PRO A 36 -6.86 20.71 -14.99
CA PRO A 36 -6.82 22.10 -14.57
C PRO A 36 -8.22 22.65 -14.30
N ASP A 37 -8.95 22.22 -13.26
CA ASP A 37 -10.24 22.85 -12.94
C ASP A 37 -10.52 22.91 -11.42
N GLY A 38 -10.73 24.15 -10.95
CA GLY A 38 -10.70 24.57 -9.55
C GLY A 38 -11.87 24.18 -8.63
N PHE A 39 -12.81 23.34 -9.06
CA PHE A 39 -13.97 22.92 -8.25
C PHE A 39 -13.95 21.44 -7.79
N LEU A 40 -13.12 20.58 -8.40
CA LEU A 40 -12.87 19.19 -7.96
C LEU A 40 -11.68 19.08 -6.99
N THR A 41 -11.21 20.22 -6.48
CA THR A 41 -9.90 20.42 -5.86
C THR A 41 -9.71 19.71 -4.52
N GLU A 42 -10.69 19.67 -3.63
CA GLU A 42 -10.49 19.09 -2.30
C GLU A 42 -10.47 17.56 -2.30
N LEU A 43 -11.40 16.92 -3.02
CA LEU A 43 -11.45 15.46 -3.13
C LEU A 43 -10.23 14.93 -3.90
N ASP A 44 -9.80 15.63 -4.95
CA ASP A 44 -8.66 15.23 -5.76
C ASP A 44 -7.33 15.49 -5.03
N HIS A 45 -7.22 16.58 -4.26
CA HIS A 45 -6.11 16.82 -3.35
C HIS A 45 -6.05 15.74 -2.25
N ALA A 46 -7.18 15.38 -1.64
CA ALA A 46 -7.25 14.33 -0.63
C ALA A 46 -6.88 12.95 -1.19
N LYS A 47 -7.28 12.63 -2.43
CA LYS A 47 -6.82 11.42 -3.15
C LYS A 47 -5.32 11.42 -3.39
N LYS A 48 -4.74 12.54 -3.86
CA LYS A 48 -3.29 12.67 -4.05
C LYS A 48 -2.53 12.52 -2.74
N LEU A 49 -3.05 13.08 -1.65
CA LEU A 49 -2.45 12.96 -0.31
C LEU A 49 -2.54 11.51 0.20
N LEU A 50 -3.68 10.83 0.05
CA LEU A 50 -3.83 9.41 0.38
C LEU A 50 -2.87 8.53 -0.42
N ALA A 51 -2.76 8.79 -1.72
CA ALA A 51 -1.88 8.05 -2.61
C ALA A 51 -0.39 8.31 -2.29
N SER A 52 -0.03 9.54 -1.92
CA SER A 52 1.31 9.88 -1.45
C SER A 52 1.65 9.17 -0.14
N LEU A 53 0.74 9.15 0.84
CA LEU A 53 0.89 8.39 2.08
C LEU A 53 1.01 6.89 1.81
N PHE A 54 0.18 6.36 0.91
CA PHE A 54 0.25 4.97 0.47
C PHE A 54 1.62 4.65 -0.11
N LEU A 55 2.16 5.48 -1.01
CA LEU A 55 3.49 5.29 -1.60
C LEU A 55 4.61 5.36 -0.55
N CYS A 56 4.53 6.36 0.35
CA CYS A 56 5.51 6.59 1.39
C CYS A 56 5.62 5.40 2.37
N VAL A 57 4.54 4.67 2.60
CA VAL A 57 4.52 3.48 3.46
C VAL A 57 4.77 2.19 2.67
N SER A 58 4.25 2.08 1.45
CA SER A 58 4.37 0.87 0.62
C SER A 58 5.79 0.62 0.13
N LEU A 59 6.54 1.68 -0.24
CA LEU A 59 7.91 1.55 -0.73
C LEU A 59 8.88 1.00 0.34
N PRO A 60 8.94 1.54 1.57
CA PRO A 60 9.75 0.97 2.64
C PRO A 60 9.36 -0.47 2.98
N ILE A 61 8.06 -0.80 2.96
CA ILE A 61 7.58 -2.16 3.25
C ILE A 61 7.98 -3.12 2.13
N ALA A 62 7.92 -2.70 0.87
CA ALA A 62 8.40 -3.50 -0.26
C ALA A 62 9.90 -3.80 -0.13
N LEU A 63 10.72 -2.79 0.20
CA LEU A 63 12.15 -2.96 0.45
C LEU A 63 12.42 -3.90 1.64
N TRP A 64 11.67 -3.74 2.73
CA TRP A 64 11.75 -4.60 3.91
C TRP A 64 11.41 -6.06 3.60
N LEU A 65 10.36 -6.32 2.82
CA LEU A 65 9.98 -7.66 2.38
C LEU A 65 11.04 -8.27 1.44
N GLY A 66 11.61 -7.46 0.54
CA GLY A 66 12.73 -7.87 -0.31
C GLY A 66 13.95 -8.28 0.52
N TRP A 67 14.30 -7.49 1.54
CA TRP A 67 15.36 -7.81 2.49
C TRP A 67 15.07 -9.10 3.28
N LEU A 68 13.84 -9.28 3.78
CA LEU A 68 13.44 -10.51 4.46
C LEU A 68 13.54 -11.73 3.53
N GLY A 69 13.17 -11.59 2.26
CA GLY A 69 13.34 -12.63 1.24
C GLY A 69 14.81 -13.02 1.01
N TRP A 70 15.73 -12.06 1.13
CA TRP A 70 17.18 -12.28 1.04
C TRP A 70 17.76 -12.97 2.28
N VAL A 71 17.29 -12.61 3.48
CA VAL A 71 17.77 -13.16 4.76
C VAL A 71 17.10 -14.49 5.12
N ALA A 72 15.99 -14.84 4.46
CA ALA A 72 15.26 -16.10 4.61
C ALA A 72 16.12 -17.40 4.63
N PRO A 73 17.23 -17.55 3.89
CA PRO A 73 18.04 -18.78 3.94
C PRO A 73 18.79 -18.97 5.27
N HIS A 74 19.00 -17.88 6.03
CA HIS A 74 19.84 -17.86 7.22
C HIS A 74 19.02 -17.83 8.51
N GLN A 75 17.75 -17.40 8.47
CA GLN A 75 16.90 -17.25 9.66
C GLN A 75 15.43 -17.57 9.35
N PRO A 76 14.67 -18.13 10.32
CA PRO A 76 13.23 -18.26 10.19
C PRO A 76 12.56 -16.87 10.18
N ILE A 77 11.99 -16.50 9.03
CA ILE A 77 11.35 -15.19 8.82
C ILE A 77 9.82 -15.21 8.95
N GLY A 78 9.21 -16.37 9.20
CA GLY A 78 7.75 -16.57 9.18
C GLY A 78 6.99 -15.57 10.07
N ASP A 79 7.37 -15.46 11.33
CA ASP A 79 6.71 -14.56 12.29
C ASP A 79 6.87 -13.08 11.90
N ARG A 80 8.04 -12.70 11.37
CA ARG A 80 8.29 -11.33 10.89
C ARG A 80 7.44 -11.03 9.66
N LEU A 81 7.30 -11.99 8.76
CA LEU A 81 6.47 -11.86 7.56
C LEU A 81 4.99 -11.69 7.94
N GLN A 82 4.48 -12.51 8.87
CA GLN A 82 3.10 -12.47 9.32
C GLN A 82 2.77 -11.16 10.06
N ARG A 83 3.67 -10.69 10.93
CA ARG A 83 3.53 -9.39 11.59
C ARG A 83 3.54 -8.23 10.60
N THR A 84 4.45 -8.28 9.61
CA THR A 84 4.53 -7.24 8.56
C THR A 84 3.24 -7.24 7.72
N ALA A 85 2.76 -8.41 7.30
CA ALA A 85 1.52 -8.53 6.54
C ALA A 85 0.30 -8.07 7.35
N GLY A 86 0.20 -8.43 8.62
CA GLY A 86 -0.88 -8.01 9.51
C GLY A 86 -0.89 -6.51 9.75
N ALA A 87 0.26 -5.91 10.07
CA ALA A 87 0.40 -4.48 10.26
C ALA A 87 0.07 -3.70 8.98
N TYR A 88 0.55 -4.18 7.83
CA TYR A 88 0.25 -3.56 6.55
C TYR A 88 -1.22 -3.69 6.16
N GLY A 89 -1.86 -4.84 6.44
CA GLY A 89 -3.30 -5.01 6.26
C GLY A 89 -4.12 -4.03 7.11
N ALA A 90 -3.75 -3.83 8.37
CA ALA A 90 -4.39 -2.84 9.24
C ALA A 90 -4.23 -1.40 8.70
N PHE A 91 -3.04 -1.06 8.19
CA PHE A 91 -2.79 0.22 7.52
C PHE A 91 -3.69 0.42 6.31
N LEU A 92 -3.83 -0.58 5.44
CA LEU A 92 -4.72 -0.52 4.27
C LEU A 92 -6.18 -0.34 4.66
N LEU A 93 -6.65 -1.03 5.70
CA LEU A 93 -8.01 -0.87 6.22
C LEU A 93 -8.24 0.55 6.74
N GLY A 94 -7.27 1.12 7.46
CA GLY A 94 -7.32 2.52 7.90
C GLY A 94 -7.40 3.48 6.72
N LEU A 95 -6.57 3.27 5.70
CA LEU A 95 -6.55 4.10 4.49
C LEU A 95 -7.87 4.01 3.72
N ALA A 96 -8.43 2.81 3.58
CA ALA A 96 -9.73 2.57 2.97
C ALA A 96 -10.87 3.23 3.76
N GLY A 97 -10.81 3.21 5.08
CA GLY A 97 -11.77 3.90 5.95
C GLY A 97 -11.74 5.41 5.77
N ILE A 98 -10.54 6.00 5.75
CA ILE A 98 -10.36 7.45 5.49
C ILE A 98 -10.89 7.81 4.10
N TYR A 99 -10.59 7.00 3.08
CA TYR A 99 -11.12 7.22 1.72
C TYR A 99 -12.64 7.15 1.67
N ALA A 100 -13.25 6.14 2.31
CA ALA A 100 -14.70 5.98 2.35
C ALA A 100 -15.37 7.16 3.08
N TYR A 101 -14.79 7.62 4.18
CA TYR A 101 -15.25 8.80 4.91
C TYR A 101 -15.18 10.06 4.04
N LEU A 102 -14.02 10.38 3.46
CA LEU A 102 -13.86 11.55 2.57
C LEU A 102 -14.84 11.51 1.40
N ARG A 103 -15.06 10.32 0.81
CA ARG A 103 -16.01 10.13 -0.27
C ARG A 103 -17.45 10.39 0.18
N GLN A 104 -17.85 9.94 1.37
CA GLN A 104 -19.19 10.20 1.91
C GLN A 104 -19.40 11.67 2.25
N THR A 105 -18.43 12.32 2.90
CA THR A 105 -18.56 13.71 3.36
C THR A 105 -18.52 14.70 2.19
N LEU A 106 -17.64 14.48 1.20
CA LEU A 106 -17.45 15.40 0.07
C LEU A 106 -18.45 15.17 -1.09
N LEU A 107 -19.00 13.95 -1.26
CA LEU A 107 -20.07 13.71 -2.24
C LEU A 107 -21.47 13.88 -1.63
N GLY A 108 -21.64 13.70 -0.32
CA GLY A 108 -22.91 13.86 0.38
C GLY A 108 -23.26 15.31 0.75
N GLY A 109 -22.27 16.20 0.81
CA GLY A 109 -22.46 17.62 1.19
C GLY A 109 -22.94 18.56 0.08
N GLY A 110 -23.14 18.07 -1.15
CA GLY A 110 -23.61 18.86 -2.29
C GLY A 110 -25.15 19.01 -2.40
N GLY A 111 -25.89 18.62 -1.36
CA GLY A 111 -27.35 18.62 -1.35
C GLY A 111 -27.91 19.02 0.00
N SER A 112 -27.76 20.30 0.35
CA SER A 112 -28.55 20.98 1.38
C SER A 112 -28.55 22.47 1.11
#